data_AF-A0A0Q8PEV2-F1
#
_entry.id   AF-A0A0Q8PEV2-F1
#
_cell.length_a   1.000
_cell.length_b   1.000
_cell.length_c   1.000
_cell.angle_alpha   90.00
_cell.angle_beta   90.00
_cell.angle_gamma   90.00
#
_symmetry.space_group_name_H-M   'P 1'
#
loop_
_entity.id
_entity.type
_entity.pdbx_description
1 polymer ?
#
loop_
_entity_poly.entity_id
_entity_poly.type
_entity_poly.pdbx_seq_one_letter_code
_entity_poly.pdbx_strand_id
1 'polypeptide(L)'
;MGINGASFTVYDANGVSHGGSGGGAGEGPDGKIHLSTQVYLAPGRYTVGFTVTSSGGRSAQYGYPNGVGQPGPSSPLAFTVLEG
;
A
#
# COMPACT_ATOMS: atom_id res chain seq x y z
N MET A 1 9.88 -16.89 -8.65
CA MET A 1 9.83 -15.52 -9.22
C MET A 1 9.50 -14.63 -8.05
N GLY A 2 10.48 -13.93 -7.47
CA GLY A 2 10.32 -13.33 -6.15
C GLY A 2 9.74 -11.91 -6.19
N ILE A 3 9.36 -11.40 -5.03
CA ILE A 3 9.10 -9.97 -4.83
C ILE A 3 10.38 -9.33 -4.26
N ASN A 4 10.79 -8.20 -4.81
CA ASN A 4 12.00 -7.47 -4.39
C ASN A 4 11.68 -6.45 -3.29
N GLY A 5 10.45 -5.92 -3.27
CA GLY A 5 9.98 -5.03 -2.23
C GLY A 5 8.61 -4.45 -2.54
N ALA A 6 8.10 -3.66 -1.59
CA ALA A 6 6.91 -2.87 -1.77
C ALA A 6 7.06 -1.47 -1.17
N SER A 7 6.43 -0.49 -1.80
CA SER A 7 6.27 0.85 -1.25
C SER A 7 4.81 1.10 -0.94
N PHE A 8 4.56 1.80 0.16
CA PHE A 8 3.22 2.14 0.62
C PHE A 8 3.09 3.65 0.61
N THR A 9 1.88 4.16 0.49
CA THR A 9 1.58 5.57 0.70
C THR A 9 0.20 5.66 1.30
N VAL A 10 0.11 6.30 2.47
CA VAL A 10 -1.15 6.52 3.16
C VAL A 10 -1.63 7.94 2.88
N TYR A 11 -2.91 8.06 2.57
CA TYR A 11 -3.57 9.32 2.30
C TYR A 11 -4.71 9.52 3.31
N ASP A 12 -4.86 10.75 3.81
CA ASP A 12 -6.04 11.11 4.60
C ASP A 12 -7.29 11.32 3.74
N ALA A 13 -8.40 11.66 4.38
CA ALA A 13 -9.68 11.94 3.71
C ALA A 13 -9.62 13.09 2.70
N ASN A 14 -8.64 13.99 2.79
CA ASN A 14 -8.42 15.09 1.85
C ASN A 14 -7.46 14.70 0.71
N GLY A 15 -6.96 13.47 0.69
CA GLY A 15 -5.97 12.99 -0.28
C GLY A 15 -4.55 13.48 0.00
N VAL A 16 -4.27 14.03 1.18
CA VAL A 16 -2.91 14.43 1.56
C VAL A 16 -2.12 13.18 1.95
N SER A 17 -0.91 13.03 1.40
CA SER A 17 -0.03 11.92 1.76
C SER A 17 0.56 12.14 3.16
N HIS A 18 0.29 11.23 4.09
CA HIS A 18 0.88 11.19 5.44
C HIS A 18 2.18 10.37 5.49
N GLY A 19 2.72 10.04 4.31
CA GLY A 19 3.97 9.30 4.15
C GLY A 19 3.77 7.83 3.81
N GLY A 20 4.91 7.20 3.59
CA GLY A 20 5.01 5.86 3.03
C GLY A 20 6.39 5.30 3.32
N SER A 21 6.47 4.19 4.06
CA SER A 21 7.76 3.52 4.24
C SER A 21 8.01 2.55 3.09
N GLY A 22 9.29 2.28 2.80
CA GLY A 22 9.63 1.00 2.20
C GLY A 22 9.13 -0.08 3.16
N GLY A 23 8.23 -0.94 2.70
CA GLY A 23 7.66 -1.99 3.52
C GLY A 23 8.24 -3.34 3.15
N GLY A 24 8.04 -4.30 4.04
CA GLY A 24 8.38 -5.69 3.78
C GLY A 24 7.43 -6.27 2.73
N ALA A 25 7.98 -7.03 1.80
CA ALA A 25 7.21 -7.92 0.95
C ALA A 25 7.77 -9.33 1.10
N GLY A 26 6.92 -10.28 1.52
CA GLY A 26 7.29 -11.68 1.70
C GLY A 26 6.26 -12.59 1.08
N GLU A 27 6.70 -13.73 0.56
CA GLU A 27 5.79 -14.79 0.09
C GLU A 27 5.48 -15.72 1.27
N GLY A 28 4.21 -15.89 1.58
CA GLY A 28 3.72 -16.83 2.57
C GLY A 28 3.76 -18.27 2.04
N PRO A 29 3.79 -19.28 2.91
CA PRO A 29 3.72 -20.69 2.51
C PRO A 29 2.39 -21.07 1.83
N ASP A 30 1.39 -20.19 1.86
CA ASP A 30 0.12 -20.30 1.16
C ASP A 30 0.14 -19.70 -0.27
N GLY A 31 1.31 -19.26 -0.75
CA GLY A 31 1.48 -18.63 -2.06
C GLY A 31 0.93 -17.20 -2.14
N LYS A 32 0.55 -16.60 -1.02
CA LYS A 32 0.13 -15.19 -0.97
C LYS A 32 1.32 -14.28 -0.72
N ILE A 33 1.22 -13.05 -1.23
CA ILE A 33 2.20 -12.01 -0.93
C ILE A 33 1.72 -11.21 0.27
N HIS A 34 2.55 -11.20 1.31
CA HIS A 34 2.34 -10.44 2.53
C HIS A 34 3.07 -9.11 2.43
N LEU A 35 2.32 -8.05 2.67
CA LEU A 35 2.74 -6.67 2.57
C LEU A 35 2.64 -6.04 3.95
N SER A 36 3.75 -5.52 4.47
CA SER A 36 3.80 -4.95 5.81
C SER A 36 4.41 -3.55 5.81
N THR A 37 3.71 -2.61 6.44
CA THR A 37 4.14 -1.24 6.65
C THR A 37 3.69 -0.78 8.03
N GLN A 38 4.41 0.17 8.61
CA GLN A 38 4.08 0.78 9.87
C GLN A 38 3.99 2.29 9.68
N VAL A 39 2.91 2.87 10.20
CA VAL A 39 2.64 4.31 10.12
C VAL A 39 2.01 4.75 11.44
N TYR A 40 2.35 5.95 11.89
CA TYR A 40 1.75 6.59 13.04
C TYR A 40 0.77 7.65 12.53
N LEU A 41 -0.52 7.45 12.79
CA LEU A 41 -1.60 8.30 12.30
C LEU A 41 -2.44 8.76 13.48
N ALA A 42 -2.93 10.00 13.40
CA ALA A 42 -4.00 10.45 14.26
C ALA A 42 -5.30 9.69 13.94
N PRO A 43 -6.29 9.69 14.86
CA PRO A 43 -7.63 9.17 14.57
C PRO A 43 -8.24 9.84 13.35
N GLY A 44 -8.83 9.04 12.45
CA GLY A 44 -9.33 9.54 11.18
C GLY A 44 -9.53 8.46 10.13
N ARG A 45 -10.08 8.87 8.97
CA ARG A 45 -10.27 8.00 7.81
C ARG A 45 -9.09 8.13 6.87
N TYR A 46 -8.55 6.99 6.45
CA TYR A 46 -7.38 6.91 5.60
C TYR A 46 -7.58 5.93 4.45
N THR A 47 -6.79 6.11 3.41
CA THR A 47 -6.68 5.21 2.26
C THR A 47 -5.23 4.82 2.02
N VAL A 48 -4.98 3.58 1.60
CA VAL A 48 -3.63 3.10 1.26
C VAL A 48 -3.54 2.83 -0.23
N GLY A 49 -2.52 3.44 -0.84
CA GLY A 49 -1.96 3.01 -2.11
C GLY A 49 -0.65 2.24 -1.87
N PHE A 50 -0.38 1.20 -2.65
CA PHE A 50 0.90 0.50 -2.59
C PHE A 50 1.38 0.06 -3.98
N THR A 51 2.70 -0.01 -4.12
CA THR A 51 3.38 -0.54 -5.31
C THR A 51 4.18 -1.77 -4.90
N VAL A 52 3.97 -2.89 -5.59
CA VAL A 52 4.76 -4.11 -5.42
C VAL A 52 5.72 -4.25 -6.58
N THR A 53 7.00 -4.48 -6.32
CA THR A 53 8.03 -4.67 -7.36
C THR A 53 8.56 -6.09 -7.30
N SER A 54 8.42 -6.83 -8.41
CA SER A 54 8.99 -8.16 -8.59
C SER A 54 10.52 -8.12 -8.73
N SER A 55 11.19 -9.22 -8.41
CA SER A 55 12.63 -9.45 -8.65
C SER A 55 13.05 -9.24 -10.11
N GLY A 56 12.12 -9.29 -11.06
CA GLY A 56 12.35 -8.97 -12.48
C GLY A 56 12.18 -7.49 -12.83
N GLY A 57 12.04 -6.59 -11.84
CA GLY A 57 11.86 -5.15 -12.05
C GLY A 57 10.46 -4.72 -12.51
N ARG A 58 9.50 -5.65 -12.58
CA ARG A 58 8.10 -5.34 -12.91
C ARG A 58 7.37 -4.83 -11.68
N SER A 59 6.61 -3.75 -11.82
CA SER A 59 5.82 -3.20 -10.73
C SER A 59 4.32 -3.29 -11.01
N ALA A 60 3.55 -3.54 -9.94
CA ALA A 60 2.10 -3.44 -9.93
C ALA A 60 1.65 -2.48 -8.84
N GLN A 61 0.62 -1.67 -9.13
CA GLN A 61 0.11 -0.68 -8.19
C GLN A 61 -1.35 -0.95 -7.82
N TYR A 62 -1.71 -0.56 -6.61
CA TYR A 62 -3.04 -0.76 -6.05
C TYR A 62 -3.43 0.45 -5.20
N GLY A 63 -4.69 0.90 -5.29
CA GLY A 63 -5.30 1.78 -4.30
C GLY A 63 -4.81 3.23 -4.21
N TYR A 64 -3.98 3.70 -5.14
CA TYR A 64 -3.62 5.12 -5.20
C TYR A 64 -4.83 5.99 -5.55
N PRO A 65 -5.05 7.11 -4.83
CA PRO A 65 -6.09 8.06 -5.20
C PRO A 65 -5.83 8.57 -6.64
N ASN A 66 -6.92 8.77 -7.40
CA ASN A 66 -6.90 9.19 -8.80
C ASN A 66 -6.31 8.19 -9.81
N GLY A 67 -6.12 6.92 -9.43
CA GLY A 67 -5.68 5.88 -10.38
C GLY A 67 -4.25 6.06 -10.89
N VAL A 68 -3.40 6.74 -10.11
CA VAL A 68 -1.98 6.91 -10.45
C VAL A 68 -1.32 5.53 -10.57
N GLY A 69 -0.96 5.18 -11.81
CA GLY A 69 0.10 4.27 -12.24
C GLY A 69 -0.12 2.74 -12.25
N GLN A 70 -1.33 2.18 -12.25
CA GLN A 70 -1.60 0.90 -12.97
C GLN A 70 -3.10 0.54 -13.09
N PRO A 71 -3.43 -0.32 -14.10
CA PRO A 71 -4.70 -1.06 -14.20
C PRO A 71 -4.79 -2.16 -13.13
N GLY A 72 -5.23 -1.81 -11.93
CA GLY A 72 -5.80 -2.70 -10.92
C GLY A 72 -7.21 -2.22 -10.56
N PRO A 73 -8.03 -2.96 -9.79
CA PRO A 73 -9.30 -2.44 -9.32
C PRO A 73 -9.02 -1.13 -8.56
N SER A 74 -9.55 -0.04 -9.08
CA SER A 74 -9.23 1.35 -8.73
C SER A 74 -9.78 1.78 -7.36
N SER A 75 -10.15 0.81 -6.51
CA SER A 75 -10.69 1.10 -5.19
C SER A 75 -9.57 1.13 -4.16
N PRO A 76 -9.35 2.27 -3.49
CA PRO A 76 -8.41 2.34 -2.38
C PRO A 76 -8.81 1.37 -1.27
N LEU A 77 -7.80 0.77 -0.63
CA LEU A 77 -8.02 0.09 0.65
C LEU A 77 -8.28 1.17 1.70
N ALA A 78 -9.51 1.22 2.22
CA ALA A 78 -9.90 2.20 3.23
C ALA A 78 -9.92 1.58 4.62
N PHE A 79 -9.42 2.33 5.60
CA PHE A 79 -9.47 1.96 7.01
C PHE A 79 -9.68 3.20 7.88
N THR A 80 -10.21 2.97 9.08
CA THR A 80 -10.45 4.03 10.07
C THR A 80 -9.55 3.77 11.27
N VAL A 81 -8.78 4.78 11.66
CA VAL A 81 -8.04 4.80 12.91
C VAL A 81 -8.97 5.35 13.98
N LEU A 82 -9.22 4.56 15.03
CA LEU A 82 -10.03 4.95 16.19
C LEU A 82 -9.12 5.42 17.32
N GLU A 83 -9.66 6.23 18.24
CA GLU A 83 -8.96 6.51 19.51
C GLU A 83 -8.82 5.22 20.32
N GLY A 84 -7.65 5.01 20.91
CA GLY A 84 -7.31 3.84 21.73
C GLY A 84 -7.57 4.05 23.21
#